data_AF-A0AA39I862-F1
#
_entry.id   AF-A0AA39I862-F1
#
_cell.length_a   1.000
_cell.length_b   1.000
_cell.length_c   1.000
_cell.angle_alpha   90.00
_cell.angle_beta   90.00
_cell.angle_gamma   90.00
#
_symmetry.space_group_name_H-M   'P 1'
#
loop_
_entity.id
_entity.type
_entity.pdbx_description
1 polymer ?
#
loop_
_entity_poly.entity_id
_entity_poly.type
_entity_poly.pdbx_seq_one_letter_code
_entity_poly.pdbx_strand_id
1 'polypeptide(L)'
;MAFKIIVVLATLAIAAYALPIPTQGIEKEVYDVLPEEVKAYVTQLSDADEKIFAEVGDQIKGKDSNQAYEILKTKSPDLAERFKNLYAVLDGKINSLSPVPQKFAKDLVSAVENAKSEPEIKAILQQGENLPKEAKDELLKVFPTLKSILKV
;
A
#
# COMPACT_ATOMS: atom_id res chain seq x y z
N MET A 1 2.05 16.48 9.69
CA MET A 1 1.23 15.51 10.45
C MET A 1 0.62 14.54 9.45
N ALA A 2 0.56 13.24 9.81
CA ALA A 2 -0.16 12.14 9.13
C ALA A 2 0.30 11.71 7.70
N PHE A 3 1.35 10.87 7.61
CA PHE A 3 1.88 10.35 6.34
C PHE A 3 2.50 8.93 6.47
N LYS A 4 1.86 8.04 7.26
CA LYS A 4 2.65 7.09 8.06
C LYS A 4 2.28 5.58 8.10
N ILE A 5 1.11 5.06 7.66
CA ILE A 5 0.62 3.78 8.26
C ILE A 5 0.32 2.56 7.35
N ILE A 6 0.39 2.58 6.00
CA ILE A 6 -0.36 1.58 5.20
C ILE A 6 0.34 0.81 4.09
N VAL A 7 1.66 0.90 3.99
CA VAL A 7 2.35 -0.31 3.50
C VAL A 7 2.14 -1.46 4.49
N VAL A 8 1.99 -1.18 5.80
CA VAL A 8 1.75 -2.22 6.83
C VAL A 8 0.31 -2.72 6.82
N LEU A 9 -0.69 -1.85 6.68
CA LEU A 9 -2.09 -2.24 6.89
C LEU A 9 -2.71 -2.88 5.64
N ALA A 10 -2.19 -2.57 4.43
CA ALA A 10 -2.52 -3.33 3.22
C ALA A 10 -1.87 -4.72 3.20
N THR A 11 -0.65 -4.87 3.73
CA THR A 11 -0.01 -6.19 3.90
C THR A 11 -0.61 -6.95 5.09
N LEU A 12 -0.96 -6.30 6.20
CA LEU A 12 -1.69 -6.87 7.34
C LEU A 12 -3.13 -7.25 6.98
N ALA A 13 -3.84 -6.49 6.15
CA ALA A 13 -5.20 -6.88 5.76
C ALA A 13 -5.21 -8.14 4.87
N ILE A 14 -4.10 -8.44 4.19
CA ILE A 14 -3.97 -9.69 3.44
C ILE A 14 -3.35 -10.79 4.35
N ALA A 15 -2.37 -10.45 5.17
CA ALA A 15 -1.63 -11.38 6.03
C ALA A 15 -2.36 -11.77 7.34
N ALA A 16 -3.06 -10.84 8.00
CA ALA A 16 -3.82 -11.12 9.23
C ALA A 16 -5.08 -11.95 8.97
N TYR A 17 -5.46 -12.10 7.70
CA TYR A 17 -6.63 -12.86 7.30
C TYR A 17 -6.30 -14.25 6.75
N ALA A 18 -5.02 -14.59 6.47
CA ALA A 18 -4.66 -15.82 5.75
C ALA A 18 -5.61 -16.09 4.56
N LEU A 19 -6.16 -15.03 3.97
CA LEU A 19 -7.24 -15.13 3.02
C LEU A 19 -6.60 -15.41 1.66
N PRO A 20 -7.10 -16.40 0.90
CA PRO A 20 -6.68 -16.58 -0.49
C PRO A 20 -6.83 -15.25 -1.23
N ILE A 21 -5.84 -14.92 -2.07
CA ILE A 21 -5.82 -13.69 -2.89
C ILE A 21 -7.25 -13.41 -3.38
N PRO A 22 -7.83 -12.25 -3.05
CA PRO A 22 -9.25 -12.03 -3.28
C PRO A 22 -9.57 -12.18 -4.77
N THR A 23 -10.51 -13.09 -5.06
CA THR A 23 -10.87 -13.44 -6.44
C THR A 23 -12.11 -12.68 -6.93
N GLN A 24 -12.85 -12.02 -6.04
CA GLN A 24 -14.07 -11.28 -6.34
C GLN A 24 -14.26 -10.10 -5.37
N GLY A 25 -15.14 -9.15 -5.73
CA GLY A 25 -15.53 -8.04 -4.87
C GLY A 25 -14.50 -6.91 -4.77
N ILE A 26 -14.77 -5.97 -3.87
CA ILE A 26 -13.96 -4.74 -3.67
C ILE A 26 -12.53 -5.07 -3.22
N GLU A 27 -12.35 -6.15 -2.46
CA GLU A 27 -11.03 -6.62 -2.05
C GLU A 27 -10.15 -6.99 -3.24
N LYS A 28 -10.74 -7.60 -4.28
CA LYS A 28 -10.04 -7.87 -5.54
C LYS A 28 -9.71 -6.59 -6.28
N GLU A 29 -10.65 -5.64 -6.37
CA GLU A 29 -10.41 -4.36 -7.03
C GLU A 29 -9.26 -3.59 -6.36
N VAL A 30 -9.22 -3.59 -5.03
CA VAL A 30 -8.14 -3.00 -4.24
C VAL A 30 -6.83 -3.77 -4.44
N TYR A 31 -6.87 -5.11 -4.45
CA TYR A 31 -5.68 -5.93 -4.70
C TYR A 31 -5.10 -5.70 -6.10
N ASP A 32 -5.94 -5.64 -7.12
CA ASP A 32 -5.52 -5.51 -8.52
C ASP A 32 -4.77 -4.19 -8.78
N VAL A 33 -5.08 -3.14 -8.02
CA VAL A 33 -4.43 -1.83 -8.14
C VAL A 33 -3.15 -1.69 -7.33
N LEU A 34 -2.88 -2.63 -6.41
CA LEU A 34 -1.61 -2.64 -5.66
C LEU A 34 -0.41 -2.72 -6.62
N PRO A 35 0.67 -1.96 -6.35
CA PRO A 35 1.92 -2.09 -7.09
C PRO A 35 2.43 -3.54 -7.07
N GLU A 36 3.14 -3.93 -8.13
CA GLU A 36 3.71 -5.28 -8.24
C GLU A 36 4.63 -5.62 -7.07
N GLU A 37 5.36 -4.64 -6.54
CA GLU A 37 6.21 -4.84 -5.35
C GLU A 37 5.41 -5.26 -4.12
N VAL A 38 4.22 -4.69 -3.93
CA VAL A 38 3.35 -5.03 -2.80
C VAL A 38 2.78 -6.44 -3.00
N LYS A 39 2.33 -6.76 -4.22
CA LYS A 39 1.84 -8.10 -4.56
C LYS A 39 2.92 -9.15 -4.36
N ALA A 40 4.14 -8.89 -4.83
CA ALA A 40 5.29 -9.77 -4.67
C ALA A 40 5.62 -9.98 -3.19
N TYR A 41 5.66 -8.90 -2.39
CA TYR A 41 5.89 -8.99 -0.95
C TYR A 41 4.85 -9.89 -0.27
N VAL A 42 3.57 -9.67 -0.55
CA VAL A 42 2.46 -10.47 -0.01
C VAL A 42 2.62 -11.95 -0.40
N THR A 43 2.96 -12.27 -1.64
CA THR A 43 3.16 -13.66 -2.09
C THR A 43 4.39 -14.34 -1.48
N GLN A 44 5.33 -13.57 -0.94
CA GLN A 44 6.54 -14.06 -0.28
C GLN A 44 6.37 -14.22 1.24
N LEU A 45 5.22 -13.85 1.80
CA LEU A 45 4.93 -14.08 3.21
C LEU A 45 4.71 -15.57 3.43
N SER A 46 5.34 -16.09 4.48
CA SER A 46 5.09 -17.44 4.98
C SER A 46 3.93 -17.42 5.99
N ASP A 47 3.34 -18.59 6.27
CA ASP A 47 2.36 -18.76 7.35
C ASP A 47 2.86 -18.22 8.70
N ALA A 48 4.18 -18.24 8.93
CA ALA A 48 4.78 -17.69 10.14
C ALA A 48 4.80 -16.15 10.12
N ASP A 49 5.05 -15.54 8.97
CA ASP A 49 5.00 -14.08 8.80
C ASP A 49 3.57 -13.57 9.00
N GLU A 50 2.58 -14.28 8.45
CA GLU A 50 1.15 -13.99 8.63
C GLU A 50 0.73 -14.00 10.11
N LYS A 51 1.17 -15.02 10.86
CA LYS A 51 0.92 -15.09 12.30
C LYS A 51 1.55 -13.93 13.06
N ILE A 52 2.79 -13.57 12.73
CA ILE A 52 3.45 -12.41 13.34
C ILE A 52 2.62 -11.16 13.08
N PHE A 53 2.21 -10.94 11.83
CA PHE A 53 1.36 -9.84 11.44
C PHE A 53 0.03 -9.82 12.20
N ALA A 54 -0.64 -10.96 12.37
CA ALA A 54 -1.85 -11.05 13.19
C ALA A 54 -1.61 -10.70 14.67
N GLU A 55 -0.48 -11.14 15.25
CA GLU A 55 -0.12 -10.84 16.64
C GLU A 55 0.17 -9.36 16.88
N VAL A 56 0.85 -8.70 15.94
CA VAL A 56 1.28 -7.30 16.10
C VAL A 56 0.33 -6.31 15.44
N GLY A 57 -0.69 -6.76 14.73
CA GLY A 57 -1.58 -5.90 13.94
C GLY A 57 -2.18 -4.75 14.75
N ASP A 58 -2.72 -5.04 15.94
CA ASP A 58 -3.25 -4.02 16.85
C ASP A 58 -2.17 -3.09 17.40
N GLN A 59 -0.96 -3.59 17.58
CA GLN A 59 0.17 -2.77 18.03
C GLN A 59 0.64 -1.83 16.93
N ILE A 60 0.60 -2.24 15.67
CA ILE A 60 1.05 -1.40 14.55
C ILE A 60 -0.06 -0.44 14.09
N LYS A 61 -1.33 -0.75 14.38
CA LYS A 61 -2.45 0.13 14.04
C LYS A 61 -2.23 1.54 14.60
N GLY A 62 -2.25 2.54 13.70
CA GLY A 62 -2.04 3.93 14.07
C GLY A 62 -0.57 4.34 14.29
N LYS A 63 0.41 3.48 13.99
CA LYS A 63 1.85 3.77 14.10
C LYS A 63 2.52 3.99 12.75
N ASP A 64 3.64 4.71 12.76
CA ASP A 64 4.38 4.99 11.53
C ASP A 64 5.23 3.83 11.02
N SER A 65 5.69 3.91 9.77
CA SER A 65 6.51 2.86 9.15
C SER A 65 7.79 2.53 9.93
N ASN A 66 8.41 3.49 10.62
CA ASN A 66 9.57 3.23 11.48
C ASN A 66 9.15 2.53 12.79
N GLN A 67 8.05 2.97 13.40
CA GLN A 67 7.49 2.33 14.60
C GLN A 67 6.98 0.91 14.31
N ALA A 68 6.36 0.71 13.15
CA ALA A 68 5.95 -0.59 12.63
C ALA A 68 7.15 -1.51 12.42
N TYR A 69 8.21 -0.98 11.80
CA TYR A 69 9.48 -1.69 11.66
C TYR A 69 10.05 -2.13 13.01
N GLU A 70 10.14 -1.23 13.99
CA GLU A 70 10.67 -1.59 15.31
C GLU A 70 9.81 -2.66 16.00
N ILE A 71 8.47 -2.59 15.89
CA ILE A 71 7.57 -3.62 16.43
C ILE A 71 7.76 -4.96 15.73
N LEU A 72 7.74 -4.97 14.39
CA LEU A 72 7.98 -6.18 13.61
C LEU A 72 9.34 -6.79 13.96
N LYS A 73 10.37 -5.95 14.11
CA LYS A 73 11.74 -6.38 14.44
C LYS A 73 11.81 -7.09 15.79
N THR A 74 10.95 -6.75 16.75
CA THR A 74 10.87 -7.48 18.03
C THR A 74 10.39 -8.92 17.89
N LYS A 75 9.65 -9.23 16.81
CA LYS A 75 9.09 -10.56 16.51
C LYS A 75 9.89 -11.30 15.45
N SER A 76 10.24 -10.61 14.36
CA SER A 76 11.05 -11.11 13.24
C SER A 76 11.84 -9.95 12.61
N PRO A 77 13.16 -9.88 12.88
CA PRO A 77 14.04 -8.92 12.22
C PRO A 77 14.04 -9.04 10.68
N ASP A 78 13.96 -10.27 10.15
CA ASP A 78 13.88 -10.51 8.71
C ASP A 78 12.61 -9.91 8.09
N LEU A 79 11.45 -10.16 8.71
CA LEU A 79 10.18 -9.62 8.25
C LEU A 79 10.17 -8.09 8.28
N ALA A 80 10.75 -7.50 9.32
CA ALA A 80 10.89 -6.06 9.47
C ALA A 80 11.79 -5.46 8.37
N GLU A 81 12.94 -6.08 8.08
CA GLU A 81 13.84 -5.66 7.00
C GLU A 81 13.15 -5.74 5.63
N ARG A 82 12.47 -6.86 5.32
CA ARG A 82 11.69 -7.01 4.08
C ARG A 82 10.60 -5.93 3.99
N PHE A 83 9.89 -5.66 5.08
CA PHE A 83 8.87 -4.61 5.16
C PHE A 83 9.45 -3.21 4.88
N LYS A 84 10.57 -2.87 5.52
CA LYS A 84 11.26 -1.59 5.36
C LYS A 84 11.75 -1.38 3.92
N ASN A 85 12.27 -2.44 3.30
CA ASN A 85 12.73 -2.41 1.92
C ASN A 85 11.58 -2.14 0.94
N LEU A 86 10.42 -2.81 1.13
CA LEU A 86 9.22 -2.52 0.34
C LEU A 86 8.81 -1.04 0.46
N TYR A 87 8.74 -0.51 1.68
CA TYR A 87 8.38 0.89 1.91
C TYR A 87 9.34 1.85 1.20
N ALA A 88 10.65 1.61 1.33
CA ALA A 88 11.68 2.46 0.72
C ALA A 88 11.58 2.48 -0.82
N VAL A 89 11.31 1.33 -1.45
CA VAL A 89 11.12 1.25 -2.91
C VAL A 89 9.90 2.05 -3.35
N LEU A 90 8.77 1.91 -2.66
CA LEU A 90 7.54 2.63 -3.00
C LEU A 90 7.69 4.15 -2.77
N ASP A 91 8.28 4.55 -1.66
CA ASP A 91 8.53 5.97 -1.36
C ASP A 91 9.50 6.59 -2.39
N GLY A 92 10.55 5.86 -2.77
CA GLY A 92 11.46 6.29 -3.84
C GLY A 92 10.75 6.51 -5.18
N LYS A 93 9.87 5.57 -5.57
CA LYS A 93 9.04 5.71 -6.77
C LYS A 93 8.13 6.94 -6.72
N ILE A 94 7.44 7.15 -5.59
CA ILE A 94 6.54 8.30 -5.41
C ILE A 94 7.33 9.61 -5.45
N ASN A 95 8.48 9.66 -4.79
CA ASN A 95 9.32 10.86 -4.74
C ASN A 95 9.99 11.17 -6.09
N SER A 96 10.07 10.20 -7.01
CA SER A 96 10.55 10.42 -8.38
C SER A 96 9.54 11.09 -9.31
N LEU A 97 8.25 11.10 -8.95
CA LEU A 97 7.18 11.69 -9.75
C LEU A 97 7.21 13.23 -9.73
N SER A 98 6.74 13.84 -10.81
CA SER A 98 6.47 15.28 -10.88
C SER A 98 5.34 15.71 -9.92
N PRO A 99 5.21 17.01 -9.57
CA PRO A 99 4.36 17.44 -8.45
C PRO A 99 2.89 17.00 -8.48
N VAL A 100 2.26 17.00 -9.66
CA VAL A 100 0.85 16.62 -9.83
C VAL A 100 0.63 15.11 -9.60
N PRO A 101 1.29 14.20 -10.35
CA PRO A 101 1.16 12.77 -10.10
C PRO A 101 1.73 12.35 -8.74
N GLN A 102 2.78 13.01 -8.25
CA GLN A 102 3.29 12.78 -6.90
C GLN A 102 2.23 13.09 -5.86
N LYS A 103 1.55 14.24 -5.94
CA LYS A 103 0.49 14.59 -5.00
C LYS A 103 -0.62 13.55 -5.00
N PHE A 104 -1.07 13.11 -6.18
CA PHE A 104 -2.07 12.06 -6.28
C PHE A 104 -1.61 10.74 -5.64
N ALA A 105 -0.40 10.27 -5.93
CA ALA A 105 0.15 9.06 -5.33
C ALA A 105 0.28 9.19 -3.80
N LYS A 106 0.70 10.36 -3.32
CA LYS A 106 0.77 10.72 -1.90
C LYS A 106 -0.62 10.75 -1.25
N ASP A 107 -1.63 11.28 -1.92
CA ASP A 107 -3.01 11.30 -1.44
C ASP A 107 -3.61 9.90 -1.40
N LEU A 108 -3.34 9.05 -2.40
CA LEU A 108 -3.73 7.64 -2.37
C LEU A 108 -3.07 6.92 -1.21
N VAL A 109 -1.74 7.00 -1.09
CA VAL A 109 -1.03 6.42 0.05
C VAL A 109 -1.61 6.95 1.35
N SER A 110 -1.82 8.26 1.49
CA SER A 110 -2.44 8.86 2.68
C SER A 110 -3.87 8.37 2.95
N ALA A 111 -4.68 8.15 1.91
CA ALA A 111 -6.05 7.67 2.04
C ALA A 111 -6.12 6.26 2.56
N VAL A 112 -5.29 5.39 1.96
CA VAL A 112 -5.14 4.03 2.42
C VAL A 112 -4.59 4.17 3.84
N GLU A 113 -3.50 4.92 4.10
CA GLU A 113 -2.83 5.23 5.40
C GLU A 113 -3.69 5.66 6.57
N ASN A 114 -4.72 6.44 6.34
CA ASN A 114 -5.58 6.89 7.43
C ASN A 114 -6.77 5.93 7.63
N ALA A 115 -6.71 4.74 7.03
CA ALA A 115 -7.81 3.78 6.97
C ALA A 115 -9.12 4.49 6.63
N LYS A 116 -9.05 5.40 5.65
CA LYS A 116 -10.21 6.20 5.25
C LYS A 116 -11.32 5.27 4.81
N SER A 117 -12.55 5.70 5.05
CA SER A 117 -13.71 4.92 4.64
C SER A 117 -13.69 4.66 3.13
N GLU A 118 -14.31 3.56 2.69
CA GLU A 118 -14.39 3.21 1.27
C GLU A 118 -14.83 4.39 0.37
N PRO A 119 -15.83 5.23 0.76
CA PRO A 119 -16.20 6.42 -0.02
C PRO A 119 -15.06 7.44 -0.19
N GLU A 120 -14.23 7.64 0.83
CA GLU A 120 -13.12 8.58 0.79
C GLU A 120 -11.98 8.07 -0.11
N ILE A 121 -11.71 6.77 -0.06
CA ILE A 121 -10.75 6.14 -0.98
C ILE A 121 -11.26 6.26 -2.41
N LYS A 122 -12.54 5.95 -2.65
CA LYS A 122 -13.18 6.13 -3.96
C LYS A 122 -13.10 7.56 -4.47
N ALA A 123 -13.32 8.55 -3.61
CA ALA A 123 -13.22 9.96 -3.99
C ALA A 123 -11.81 10.33 -4.47
N ILE A 124 -10.77 9.74 -3.88
CA ILE A 124 -9.38 9.99 -4.30
C ILE A 124 -9.08 9.23 -5.60
N LEU A 125 -9.53 7.98 -5.75
CA LEU A 125 -9.42 7.26 -7.02
C LEU A 125 -10.07 8.04 -8.19
N GLN A 126 -11.23 8.67 -7.95
CA GLN A 126 -11.89 9.55 -8.93
C GLN A 126 -11.08 10.81 -9.28
N GLN A 127 -10.24 11.33 -8.38
CA GLN A 127 -9.31 12.41 -8.74
C GLN A 127 -8.31 11.95 -9.78
N GLY A 128 -7.90 10.69 -9.74
CA GLY A 128 -7.02 10.05 -10.72
C GLY A 128 -7.60 10.09 -12.13
N GLU A 129 -8.91 9.89 -12.26
CA GLU A 129 -9.63 9.98 -13.54
C GLU A 129 -9.57 11.38 -14.16
N ASN A 130 -9.45 12.42 -13.33
CA ASN A 130 -9.46 13.82 -13.75
C ASN A 130 -8.04 14.42 -13.90
N LEU A 131 -6.99 13.62 -13.69
CA LEU A 131 -5.61 14.08 -13.89
C LEU A 131 -5.33 14.42 -15.36
N PRO A 132 -4.46 15.41 -15.62
CA PRO A 132 -3.94 15.67 -16.97
C PRO A 132 -3.34 14.39 -17.58
N LYS A 133 -3.43 14.26 -18.90
CA LYS A 133 -2.94 13.07 -19.61
C LYS A 133 -1.46 12.79 -19.30
N GLU A 134 -0.64 13.82 -19.24
CA GLU A 134 0.79 13.73 -18.95
C GLU A 134 1.05 13.17 -17.55
N ALA A 135 0.23 13.57 -16.56
CA ALA A 135 0.31 13.04 -15.20
C ALA A 135 -0.14 11.57 -15.13
N LYS A 136 -1.18 11.19 -15.87
CA LYS A 136 -1.60 9.78 -15.98
C LYS A 136 -0.52 8.93 -16.65
N ASP A 137 0.06 9.39 -17.76
CA ASP A 137 1.11 8.68 -18.47
C ASP A 137 2.36 8.49 -17.59
N GLU A 138 2.72 9.50 -16.79
CA GLU A 138 3.81 9.40 -15.82
C GLU A 138 3.50 8.39 -14.69
N LEU A 139 2.30 8.44 -14.11
CA LEU A 139 1.85 7.47 -13.12
C LEU A 139 1.89 6.04 -13.66
N LEU A 140 1.46 5.82 -14.91
CA LEU A 140 1.47 4.50 -15.53
C LEU A 140 2.87 3.97 -15.83
N LYS A 141 3.87 4.85 -16.04
CA LYS A 141 5.27 4.43 -16.17
C LYS A 141 5.83 3.91 -14.85
N VAL A 142 5.46 4.53 -13.73
CA VAL A 142 5.99 4.19 -12.40
C VAL A 142 5.17 3.09 -11.70
N PHE A 143 3.84 3.15 -11.88
CA PHE A 143 2.83 2.25 -11.30
C PHE A 143 1.84 1.79 -12.38
N PRO A 144 2.22 0.83 -13.24
CA PRO A 144 1.37 0.35 -14.33
C PRO A 144 0.02 -0.22 -13.87
N THR A 145 -0.05 -0.71 -12.62
CA THR A 145 -1.26 -1.28 -12.01
C THR A 145 -2.37 -0.25 -11.81
N LEU A 146 -2.07 1.05 -11.86
CA LEU A 146 -3.07 2.12 -11.74
C LEU A 146 -3.91 2.31 -13.01
N LYS A 147 -3.66 1.54 -14.08
CA LYS A 147 -4.39 1.64 -15.36
C LYS A 147 -5.90 1.60 -15.21
N SER A 148 -6.42 0.65 -14.42
CA SER A 148 -7.87 0.50 -14.18
C SER A 148 -8.46 1.72 -13.47
N ILE A 149 -7.71 2.36 -12.56
CA ILE A 149 -8.14 3.53 -11.79
C ILE A 149 -8.10 4.80 -12.62
N LEU A 150 -7.07 4.97 -13.45
CA LEU A 150 -6.90 6.17 -14.26
C LEU A 150 -7.86 6.20 -15.48
N LYS A 151 -8.57 5.10 -15.73
CA LYS A 151 -9.47 4.85 -16.87
C LYS A 151 -8.77 5.12 -18.21
N VAL A 152 -7.61 4.48 -18.39
CA VAL A 152 -6.75 4.56 -19.59
C VAL A 152 -6.50 3.17 -20.17
#